data_AF-A0A926K3T4-F1
#
_entry.id   AF-A0A926K3T4-F1
#
_cell.length_a   1.000
_cell.length_b   1.000
_cell.length_c   1.000
_cell.angle_alpha   90.00
_cell.angle_beta   90.00
_cell.angle_gamma   90.00
#
_symmetry.space_group_name_H-M   'P 1'
#
loop_
_entity.id
_entity.type
_entity.pdbx_description
1 polymer ?
#
loop_
_entity_poly.entity_id
_entity_poly.type
_entity_poly.pdbx_seq_one_letter_code
_entity_poly.pdbx_strand_id
1 'polypeptide(L)' 'MPTDHHLHCPFCSGDDVTPFPDPTSAWSCLDCARVFRVELSQPASVSGWGILRVVLPARTAAAA' A
#
# COMPACT_ATOMS: atom_id res chain seq x y z
N MET A 1 19.07 -10.77 -5.42
CA MET A 1 18.02 -9.86 -5.93
C MET A 1 17.38 -9.21 -4.71
N PRO A 2 17.21 -7.88 -4.63
CA PRO A 2 16.50 -7.28 -3.51
C PRO A 2 15.04 -7.76 -3.55
N THR A 3 14.64 -8.50 -2.51
CA THR A 3 13.30 -9.12 -2.34
C THR A 3 12.31 -8.19 -1.63
N ASP A 4 12.64 -6.91 -1.47
CA ASP A 4 11.89 -5.97 -0.64
C ASP A 4 10.71 -5.37 -1.43
N HIS A 5 9.68 -6.20 -1.65
CA HIS A 5 8.37 -5.77 -2.16
C HIS A 5 7.31 -5.85 -1.06
N HIS A 6 7.72 -5.74 0.21
CA HIS A 6 6.83 -5.91 1.35
C HIS A 6 6.10 -4.59 1.66
N LEU A 7 4.90 -4.46 1.11
CA LEU A 7 3.93 -3.49 1.62
C LEU A 7 3.47 -3.96 3.00
N HIS A 8 3.50 -3.06 3.97
CA HIS A 8 3.00 -3.33 5.32
C HIS A 8 1.74 -2.50 5.56
N CYS A 9 0.82 -3.05 6.35
CA CYS A 9 -0.38 -2.33 6.75
C CYS A 9 -0.01 -1.10 7.60
N PRO A 10 -0.42 0.13 7.21
CA PRO A 10 -0.06 1.34 7.95
C PRO A 10 -0.73 1.46 9.32
N PHE A 11 -1.67 0.57 9.64
CA PHE A 11 -2.48 0.63 10.86
C PHE A 11 -2.08 -0.39 11.91
N CYS A 12 -1.70 -1.61 11.51
CA CYS A 12 -1.31 -2.68 12.43
C CYS A 12 0.10 -3.21 12.20
N SER A 13 0.82 -2.69 11.19
CA SER A 13 2.14 -3.17 10.77
C SER A 13 2.19 -4.63 10.31
N GLY A 14 1.04 -5.26 10.07
CA GLY A 14 0.96 -6.61 9.51
C GLY A 14 1.36 -6.66 8.04
N ASP A 15 1.87 -7.81 7.62
CA ASP A 15 2.34 -8.11 6.26
C ASP A 15 1.28 -8.74 5.37
N ASP A 16 0.15 -9.20 5.96
CA ASP A 16 -0.90 -9.89 5.20
C ASP A 16 -1.82 -8.89 4.50
N VAL A 17 -1.27 -8.22 3.49
CA VAL A 17 -1.94 -7.21 2.69
C VAL A 17 -2.17 -7.73 1.27
N THR A 18 -3.41 -7.60 0.80
CA THR A 18 -3.84 -8.14 -0.49
C THR A 18 -4.51 -7.05 -1.33
N PRO A 19 -4.29 -7.03 -2.65
CA PRO A 19 -4.97 -6.10 -3.54
C PRO A 19 -6.47 -6.41 -3.60
N PHE A 20 -7.29 -5.38 -3.55
CA PHE A 20 -8.72 -5.49 -3.78
C PHE A 20 -8.99 -5.69 -5.29
N PRO A 21 -9.97 -6.50 -5.71
CA PRO A 21 -10.21 -6.81 -7.12
C PRO A 21 -10.71 -5.63 -7.98
N ASP A 22 -10.95 -4.47 -7.37
CA ASP A 22 -11.48 -3.28 -8.04
C ASP A 22 -10.34 -2.40 -8.60
N PRO A 23 -10.53 -1.70 -9.74
CA PRO A 23 -9.49 -0.86 -10.36
C PRO A 23 -9.06 0.37 -9.54
N THR A 24 -9.57 0.55 -8.32
CA THR A 24 -9.28 1.71 -7.47
C THR A 24 -7.90 1.70 -6.79
N SER A 25 -7.03 0.73 -7.06
CA SER A 25 -5.74 0.58 -6.36
C SER A 25 -5.90 0.50 -4.84
N ALA A 26 -7.00 -0.12 -4.39
CA ALA A 26 -7.30 -0.38 -3.00
C ALA A 26 -6.67 -1.70 -2.56
N TRP A 27 -6.19 -1.76 -1.32
CA TRP A 27 -5.57 -2.92 -0.69
C TRP A 27 -6.21 -3.13 0.68
N SER A 28 -6.40 -4.39 1.06
CA SER A 28 -6.95 -4.81 2.35
C SER A 28 -5.93 -5.58 3.16
N CYS A 29 -5.84 -5.27 4.46
CA CYS A 29 -5.10 -6.10 5.41
C CYS A 29 -6.01 -7.18 6.01
N LEU A 30 -5.58 -8.44 5.97
CA LEU A 30 -6.34 -9.56 6.51
C LEU A 30 -6.24 -9.68 8.04
N ASP A 31 -5.16 -9.16 8.65
CA ASP A 31 -5.01 -9.14 10.11
C ASP A 31 -5.97 -8.19 10.81
N CYS A 32 -6.12 -6.96 10.29
CA CYS A 32 -6.91 -5.91 10.94
C CYS A 32 -8.12 -5.44 10.13
N ALA A 33 -8.43 -6.10 9.02
CA ALA A 33 -9.58 -5.85 8.14
C ALA A 33 -9.71 -4.41 7.61
N ARG A 34 -8.62 -3.63 7.57
CA ARG A 34 -8.63 -2.24 7.07
C ARG A 34 -8.29 -2.19 5.60
N VAL A 35 -8.96 -1.28 4.89
CA VAL A 35 -8.74 -0.99 3.48
C VAL A 35 -8.02 0.37 3.35
N PHE A 36 -7.00 0.43 2.50
CA PHE A 36 -6.24 1.64 2.20
C PHE A 36 -5.91 1.71 0.71
N ARG A 37 -5.56 2.90 0.20
CA ARG A 37 -5.10 3.07 -1.17
C ARG A 37 -3.59 2.98 -1.26
N VAL A 38 -3.12 2.47 -2.39
CA VAL A 38 -1.71 2.54 -2.79
C VAL A 38 -1.60 3.26 -4.11
N GLU A 39 -0.42 3.78 -4.39
CA GLU A 39 -0.04 4.35 -5.68
C GLU A 39 1.26 3.74 -6.17
N LEU A 40 1.46 3.77 -7.48
CA LEU A 40 2.70 3.32 -8.12
C LEU A 40 3.77 4.39 -7.97
N SER A 41 4.74 4.15 -7.10
CA SER A 41 5.91 5.02 -6.91
C SER A 41 6.93 4.84 -8.03
N GLN A 42 7.09 3.62 -8.54
CA GLN A 42 7.99 3.31 -9.64
C GLN A 42 7.35 2.22 -10.51
N PRO A 43 7.25 2.41 -11.83
CA PRO A 43 6.72 1.37 -12.71
C PRO A 43 7.65 0.16 -12.75
N ALA A 44 7.05 -1.02 -12.95
CA ALA A 44 7.81 -2.22 -13.25
C ALA A 44 8.57 -2.02 -14.57
N SER A 45 9.79 -2.55 -14.61
CA SER A 45 10.67 -2.51 -15.78
C SER A 45 11.08 -3.93 -16.15
N VAL A 46 11.65 -4.12 -17.34
CA VAL A 46 12.22 -5.42 -17.75
C VAL A 46 13.31 -5.91 -16.79
N SER A 47 13.97 -5.00 -16.10
CA SER A 47 15.05 -5.28 -15.16
C SER A 47 14.61 -5.38 -13.69
N GLY A 48 13.33 -5.17 -13.38
CA GLY A 48 12.86 -5.20 -11.99
C GLY A 48 11.39 -4.90 -11.78
N TRP A 49 10.93 -5.11 -10.56
CA TRP A 49 9.54 -4.91 -10.18
C TRP A 49 9.19 -3.43 -9.99
N GLY A 50 7.88 -3.14 -10.01
CA GLY A 50 7.36 -1.84 -9.63
C GLY A 50 7.36 -1.65 -8.13
N ILE A 51 7.48 -0.41 -7.69
CA ILE A 51 7.39 -0.03 -6.27
C ILE A 51 6.03 0.60 -6.04
N LEU A 52 5.30 0.09 -5.05
CA LEU A 52 4.05 0.64 -4.58
C LEU A 52 4.30 1.39 -3.27
N ARG A 53 3.52 2.45 -3.02
CA ARG A 53 3.52 3.18 -1.75
C ARG A 53 2.10 3.41 -1.27
N VAL A 54 1.90 3.41 0.04
CA VAL A 54 0.60 3.70 0.66
C VAL A 54 0.28 5.19 0.51
N VAL A 55 -0.93 5.49 0.07
CA VAL A 55 -1.48 6.85 0.07
C VAL A 55 -2.19 7.06 1.40
N LEU A 56 -1.50 7.67 2.35
CA LEU A 56 -2.13 8.10 3.59
C LEU A 56 -2.96 9.35 3.30
N PRO A 57 -4.22 9.43 3.79
CA PRO A 57 -4.94 10.69 3.74
C PRO A 57 -4.07 11.72 4.46
N ALA A 58 -3.87 12.89 3.84
CA ALA A 58 -3.26 14.01 4.51
C ALA A 58 -4.02 14.19 5.82
N ARG A 59 -3.34 14.06 6.96
CA ARG A 59 -3.95 14.41 8.24
C ARG A 59 -4.41 15.84 8.07
N THR A 60 -5.71 16.05 7.98
CA THR A 60 -6.28 17.38 8.07
C THR A 60 -5.81 17.87 9.43
N ALA A 61 -4.76 18.68 9.45
CA ALA A 61 -4.32 19.33 10.65
C ALA A 61 -5.54 20.13 11.10
N ALA A 62 -6.21 19.66 12.15
CA ALA A 62 -7.28 20.38 12.78
C ALA A 62 -6.65 21.69 13.28
N ALA A 63 -6.88 22.77 12.54
CA ALA A 63 -6.56 24.10 12.98
C ALA A 63 -7.47 24.38 14.18
N ALA A 64 -6.85 24.53 15.35
CA ALA A 64 -7.47 25.03 16.57
C ALA A 64 -7.56 26.56 16.52
#